data_AF-A0A7S9RR03-F1
#
_entry.id   AF-A0A7S9RR03-F1
#
_cell.length_a   1.000
_cell.length_b   1.000
_cell.length_c   1.000
_cell.angle_alpha   90.00
_cell.angle_beta   90.00
_cell.angle_gamma   90.00
#
_symmetry.space_group_name_H-M   'P 1'
#
loop_
_entity.id
_entity.type
_entity.pdbx_description
1 polymer ?
#
loop_
_entity_poly.entity_id
_entity_poly.type
_entity_poly.pdbx_seq_one_letter_code
_entity_poly.pdbx_strand_id
1 'polypeptide(L)'
;MKLALFGGSFDPVHLGHDSIVKMALSGLDIDKLIIMPTFISPFKSEFSAPPELRLKWIREIWGGLEKVEISDYEINLARPVPTIETVKYLYEKFKIEKFYLIIGADHLATLDKWHGYEELRNLVQFVIAKRNHIEIPQNLQKMDVHVDVSSSQIRHQKGLDELPSEIKDEIINFYQGLKMQERSMQERTESIVKVLDAKKAEEIQVFDMSGDDYFVKAVVIATTLGERHAYSLAEDLKEELKPLGERFIGTESSPDWIVMDLGDILIHLLSPAYRAKYNIEEFLQKLKTSKES
;
A
#
# COMPACT_ATOMS: atom_id res chain seq x y z
N MET A 1 -13.91 -2.71 -36.48
CA MET A 1 -13.30 -3.67 -35.51
C MET A 1 -14.08 -3.71 -34.20
N LYS A 2 -14.05 -4.85 -33.51
CA LYS A 2 -14.64 -5.10 -32.19
C LYS A 2 -13.58 -4.93 -31.12
N LEU A 3 -13.75 -3.94 -30.25
CA LEU A 3 -12.79 -3.55 -29.22
C LEU A 3 -13.35 -3.88 -27.83
N ALA A 4 -12.51 -4.38 -26.93
CA ALA A 4 -12.80 -4.39 -25.50
C ALA A 4 -11.84 -3.45 -24.75
N LEU A 5 -12.33 -2.74 -23.74
CA LEU A 5 -11.52 -1.99 -22.78
C LEU A 5 -11.66 -2.64 -21.40
N PHE A 6 -10.53 -2.96 -20.79
CA PHE A 6 -10.42 -3.33 -19.39
C PHE A 6 -9.57 -2.30 -18.64
N GLY A 7 -10.25 -1.38 -17.97
CA GLY A 7 -9.63 -0.36 -17.13
C GLY A 7 -9.54 -0.80 -15.67
N GLY A 8 -8.56 -0.28 -14.93
CA GLY A 8 -8.44 -0.58 -13.51
C GLY A 8 -7.26 0.13 -12.84
N SER A 9 -7.23 0.12 -11.51
CA SER A 9 -6.07 0.64 -10.78
C SER A 9 -4.88 -0.30 -10.86
N PHE A 10 -5.10 -1.62 -10.79
CA PHE A 10 -4.06 -2.65 -10.79
C PHE A 10 -2.99 -2.39 -9.70
N ASP A 11 -3.45 -2.19 -8.46
CA ASP A 11 -2.62 -1.74 -7.32
C ASP A 11 -2.60 -2.76 -6.16
N PRO A 12 -2.04 -3.97 -6.34
CA PRO A 12 -1.40 -4.47 -7.56
C PRO A 12 -2.36 -5.29 -8.46
N VAL A 13 -1.89 -5.61 -9.67
CA VAL A 13 -2.47 -6.66 -10.53
C VAL A 13 -2.34 -8.04 -9.86
N HIS A 14 -3.27 -8.96 -10.15
CA HIS A 14 -3.37 -10.27 -9.48
C HIS A 14 -4.12 -11.29 -10.36
N LEU A 15 -4.16 -12.58 -9.98
CA LEU A 15 -4.75 -13.66 -10.81
C LEU A 15 -6.25 -13.49 -11.09
N GLY A 16 -6.99 -12.82 -10.19
CA GLY A 16 -8.36 -12.40 -10.48
C GLY A 16 -8.49 -11.41 -11.66
N HIS A 17 -7.51 -10.55 -11.92
CA HIS A 17 -7.48 -9.72 -13.14
C HIS A 17 -7.08 -10.55 -14.35
N ASP A 18 -6.12 -11.46 -14.20
CA ASP A 18 -5.65 -12.33 -15.27
C ASP A 18 -6.79 -13.23 -15.79
N SER A 19 -7.62 -13.74 -14.88
CA SER A 19 -8.83 -14.48 -15.22
C SER A 19 -9.79 -13.65 -16.09
N ILE A 20 -9.99 -12.36 -15.78
CA ILE A 20 -10.83 -11.46 -16.58
C ILE A 20 -10.28 -11.31 -17.99
N VAL A 21 -8.96 -11.08 -18.12
CA VAL A 21 -8.29 -10.96 -19.42
C VAL A 21 -8.45 -12.24 -20.24
N LYS A 22 -8.20 -13.41 -19.66
CA LYS A 22 -8.38 -14.71 -20.31
C LYS A 22 -9.83 -14.96 -20.74
N MET A 23 -10.80 -14.60 -19.90
CA MET A 23 -12.22 -14.71 -20.23
C MET A 23 -12.64 -13.73 -21.33
N ALA A 24 -12.09 -12.52 -21.36
CA ALA A 24 -12.35 -11.57 -22.42
C ALA A 24 -11.82 -12.07 -23.76
N LEU A 25 -10.60 -12.59 -23.80
CA LEU A 25 -9.98 -13.09 -25.02
C LEU A 25 -10.65 -14.36 -25.58
N SER A 26 -11.16 -15.23 -24.72
CA SER A 26 -11.80 -16.50 -25.12
C SER A 26 -13.33 -16.40 -25.27
N GLY A 27 -13.98 -15.52 -24.52
CA GLY A 27 -15.44 -15.43 -24.43
C GLY A 27 -16.06 -14.23 -25.16
N LEU A 28 -15.27 -13.22 -25.53
CA LEU A 28 -15.75 -12.11 -26.36
C LEU A 28 -15.27 -12.28 -27.79
N ASP A 29 -16.18 -11.98 -28.72
CA ASP A 29 -15.86 -11.80 -30.12
C ASP A 29 -15.21 -10.42 -30.31
N ILE A 30 -13.89 -10.36 -30.09
CA ILE A 30 -13.06 -9.15 -30.15
C ILE A 30 -11.84 -9.33 -31.06
N ASP A 31 -11.51 -8.23 -31.74
CA ASP A 31 -10.28 -8.09 -32.53
C ASP A 31 -9.13 -7.61 -31.65
N LYS A 32 -9.42 -6.80 -30.62
CA LYS A 32 -8.42 -6.21 -29.73
C LYS A 32 -8.97 -5.95 -28.33
N LEU A 33 -8.15 -6.24 -27.31
CA LEU A 33 -8.38 -5.93 -25.90
C LEU A 33 -7.39 -4.84 -25.48
N ILE A 34 -7.90 -3.67 -25.10
CA ILE A 34 -7.11 -2.60 -24.50
C ILE A 34 -7.12 -2.78 -22.99
N ILE A 35 -5.94 -2.80 -22.38
CA ILE A 35 -5.79 -2.76 -20.93
C ILE A 35 -5.22 -1.40 -20.57
N MET A 36 -5.90 -0.68 -19.69
CA MET A 36 -5.58 0.71 -19.38
C MET A 36 -5.52 0.95 -17.87
N PRO A 37 -4.32 1.03 -17.27
CA PRO A 37 -4.17 1.47 -15.89
C PRO A 37 -4.59 2.93 -15.71
N THR A 38 -5.36 3.21 -14.67
CA THR A 38 -5.74 4.57 -14.29
C THR A 38 -4.56 5.33 -13.68
N PHE A 39 -4.43 6.64 -13.91
CA PHE A 39 -3.45 7.48 -13.19
C PHE A 39 -3.76 7.53 -11.68
N ILE A 40 -4.93 8.07 -11.34
CA ILE A 40 -5.56 8.04 -10.03
C ILE A 40 -7.02 7.64 -10.28
N SER A 41 -7.58 6.74 -9.46
CA SER A 41 -9.01 6.40 -9.58
C SER A 41 -9.81 7.67 -9.27
N PRO A 42 -10.87 7.99 -10.04
CA PRO A 42 -11.76 9.11 -9.71
C PRO A 42 -12.35 9.07 -8.28
N PHE A 43 -12.25 7.93 -7.60
CA PHE A 43 -12.79 7.66 -6.27
C PHE A 43 -11.73 7.45 -5.17
N LYS A 44 -10.43 7.65 -5.44
CA LYS A 44 -9.34 7.51 -4.45
C LYS A 44 -8.38 8.70 -4.50
N SER A 45 -7.88 9.14 -3.35
CA SER A 45 -6.92 10.25 -3.26
C SER A 45 -5.51 9.86 -3.70
N GLU A 46 -5.06 8.64 -3.37
CA GLU A 46 -3.75 8.11 -3.74
C GLU A 46 -3.79 6.59 -3.94
N PHE A 47 -2.89 6.06 -4.76
CA PHE A 47 -2.61 4.63 -4.88
C PHE A 47 -1.29 4.33 -4.18
N SER A 48 -1.15 3.10 -3.67
CA SER A 48 0.07 2.70 -2.98
C SER A 48 1.25 2.55 -3.95
N ALA A 49 1.04 1.92 -5.12
CA ALA A 49 2.05 1.83 -6.16
C ALA A 49 1.95 2.99 -7.18
N PRO A 50 3.09 3.62 -7.54
CA PRO A 50 3.14 4.63 -8.60
C PRO A 50 2.57 4.12 -9.94
N PRO A 51 1.96 4.99 -10.76
CA PRO A 51 1.41 4.61 -12.07
C PRO A 51 2.38 3.84 -12.97
N GLU A 52 3.65 4.26 -13.00
CA GLU A 52 4.69 3.68 -13.84
C GLU A 52 5.01 2.24 -13.41
N LEU A 53 5.00 1.97 -12.10
CA LEU A 53 5.22 0.64 -11.55
C LEU A 53 4.05 -0.29 -11.86
N ARG A 54 2.82 0.21 -11.74
CA ARG A 54 1.61 -0.55 -12.11
C ARG A 54 1.59 -0.87 -13.61
N LEU A 55 1.97 0.09 -14.44
CA LEU A 55 2.11 -0.11 -15.89
C LEU A 55 3.18 -1.14 -16.23
N LYS A 56 4.33 -1.14 -15.52
CA LYS A 56 5.38 -2.16 -15.67
C LYS A 56 4.82 -3.56 -15.42
N TRP A 57 4.17 -3.78 -14.28
CA TRP A 57 3.59 -5.10 -13.93
C TRP A 57 2.59 -5.60 -14.97
N ILE A 58 1.71 -4.72 -15.45
CA ILE A 58 0.72 -5.05 -16.48
C ILE A 58 1.38 -5.45 -17.81
N ARG A 59 2.44 -4.73 -18.22
CA ARG A 59 3.20 -5.04 -19.44
C ARG A 59 3.89 -6.39 -19.34
N GLU A 60 4.40 -6.73 -18.16
CA GLU A 60 5.08 -8.01 -17.92
C GLU A 60 4.13 -9.21 -18.02
N ILE A 61 2.90 -9.10 -17.50
CA ILE A 61 1.93 -10.19 -17.54
C ILE A 61 1.26 -10.30 -18.92
N TRP A 62 0.80 -9.18 -19.50
CA TRP A 62 -0.11 -9.21 -20.65
C TRP A 62 0.45 -8.57 -21.93
N GLY A 63 1.61 -7.92 -21.88
CA GLY A 63 2.17 -7.20 -23.03
C GLY A 63 2.54 -8.09 -24.21
N GLY A 64 2.77 -9.38 -23.98
CA GLY A 64 3.08 -10.38 -25.02
C GLY A 64 1.86 -11.14 -25.57
N LEU A 65 0.65 -10.88 -25.07
CA LEU A 65 -0.53 -11.64 -25.48
C LEU A 65 -1.06 -11.18 -26.84
N GLU A 66 -1.47 -12.13 -27.67
CA GLU A 66 -2.14 -11.83 -28.94
C GLU A 66 -3.42 -11.03 -28.69
N LYS A 67 -3.70 -10.04 -29.56
CA LYS A 67 -4.84 -9.11 -29.48
C LYS A 67 -4.83 -8.14 -28.29
N VAL A 68 -3.86 -8.23 -27.37
CA VAL A 68 -3.78 -7.30 -26.23
C VAL A 68 -2.93 -6.08 -26.58
N GLU A 69 -3.39 -4.89 -26.20
CA GLU A 69 -2.62 -3.65 -26.24
C GLU A 69 -2.68 -2.96 -24.87
N ILE A 70 -1.51 -2.74 -24.25
CA ILE A 70 -1.41 -1.97 -23.01
C ILE A 70 -1.29 -0.50 -23.36
N SER A 71 -2.23 0.32 -22.86
CA SER A 71 -2.23 1.76 -23.10
C SER A 71 -1.94 2.54 -21.83
N ASP A 72 -0.98 3.45 -21.90
CA ASP A 72 -0.61 4.38 -20.83
C ASP A 72 -1.30 5.75 -20.95
N TYR A 73 -2.35 5.84 -21.77
CA TYR A 73 -3.07 7.09 -22.06
C TYR A 73 -3.49 7.85 -20.78
N GLU A 74 -4.19 7.18 -19.86
CA GLU A 74 -4.64 7.83 -18.63
C GLU A 74 -3.46 8.25 -17.74
N ILE A 75 -2.41 7.44 -17.66
CA ILE A 75 -1.18 7.75 -16.91
C ILE A 75 -0.52 9.02 -17.44
N ASN A 76 -0.36 9.12 -18.77
CA ASN A 76 0.30 10.25 -19.42
C ASN A 76 -0.45 11.58 -19.27
N LEU A 77 -1.75 11.55 -18.96
CA LEU A 77 -2.54 12.75 -18.68
C LEU A 77 -2.30 13.33 -17.28
N ALA A 78 -1.66 12.57 -16.38
CA ALA A 78 -1.33 13.00 -15.01
C ALA A 78 -2.50 13.60 -14.23
N ARG A 79 -3.73 13.12 -14.48
CA ARG A 79 -4.95 13.52 -13.77
C ARG A 79 -5.96 12.37 -13.72
N PRO A 80 -6.96 12.39 -12.82
CA PRO A 80 -8.12 11.51 -12.93
C PRO A 80 -8.83 11.70 -14.28
N VAL A 81 -9.14 10.59 -14.94
CA VAL A 81 -9.80 10.57 -16.25
C VAL A 81 -11.16 9.85 -16.13
N PRO A 82 -12.28 10.54 -16.38
CA PRO A 82 -13.57 9.89 -16.51
C PRO A 82 -13.57 8.85 -17.63
N THR A 83 -14.17 7.68 -17.41
CA THR A 83 -14.20 6.59 -18.41
C THR A 83 -14.77 7.02 -19.76
N ILE A 84 -15.70 7.98 -19.79
CA ILE A 84 -16.24 8.54 -21.03
C ILE A 84 -15.17 9.22 -21.90
N GLU A 85 -14.18 9.90 -21.30
CA GLU A 85 -13.07 10.51 -22.03
C GLU A 85 -12.18 9.43 -22.64
N THR A 86 -11.86 8.39 -21.87
CA THR A 86 -11.11 7.22 -22.36
C THR A 86 -11.81 6.52 -23.52
N VAL A 87 -13.13 6.33 -23.43
CA VAL A 87 -13.92 5.73 -24.52
C VAL A 87 -13.89 6.59 -25.77
N LYS A 88 -14.05 7.91 -25.65
CA LYS A 88 -13.97 8.85 -26.78
C LYS A 88 -12.59 8.83 -27.45
N TYR A 89 -11.52 8.86 -26.66
CA TYR A 89 -10.16 8.73 -27.17
C TYR A 89 -9.97 7.44 -27.99
N LEU A 90 -10.53 6.32 -27.54
CA LEU A 90 -10.43 5.06 -28.27
C LEU A 90 -11.27 5.05 -29.57
N TYR A 91 -12.43 5.72 -29.59
CA TYR A 91 -13.19 5.96 -30.82
C TYR A 91 -12.45 6.83 -31.85
N GLU A 92 -11.66 7.80 -31.38
CA GLU A 92 -10.81 8.61 -32.26
C GLU A 92 -9.64 7.78 -32.82
N LYS A 93 -9.05 6.91 -31.98
CA LYS A 93 -7.89 6.09 -32.34
C LYS A 93 -8.24 4.90 -33.25
N PHE A 94 -9.43 4.32 -33.09
CA PHE A 94 -9.81 3.07 -33.76
C PHE A 94 -11.15 3.19 -34.49
N LYS A 95 -11.30 2.48 -35.62
CA LYS A 95 -12.59 2.31 -36.32
C LYS A 95 -13.44 1.25 -35.61
N ILE A 96 -14.11 1.65 -34.53
CA ILE A 96 -14.86 0.74 -33.66
C ILE A 96 -16.27 0.51 -34.20
N GLU A 97 -16.62 -0.75 -34.47
CA GLU A 97 -17.96 -1.21 -34.82
C GLU A 97 -18.74 -1.69 -33.60
N LYS A 98 -18.03 -2.28 -32.63
CA LYS A 98 -18.58 -2.76 -31.37
C LYS A 98 -17.58 -2.52 -30.25
N PHE A 99 -18.04 -1.93 -29.15
CA PHE A 99 -17.20 -1.61 -28.00
C PHE A 99 -17.72 -2.34 -26.77
N TYR A 100 -16.91 -3.21 -26.18
CA TYR A 100 -17.15 -3.79 -24.85
C TYR A 100 -16.39 -3.01 -23.77
N LEU A 101 -17.07 -2.63 -22.69
CA LEU A 101 -16.44 -2.06 -21.50
C LEU A 101 -16.51 -3.07 -20.36
N ILE A 102 -15.36 -3.61 -19.97
CA ILE A 102 -15.25 -4.61 -18.91
C ILE A 102 -15.07 -3.90 -17.57
N ILE A 103 -15.97 -4.15 -16.62
CA ILE A 103 -15.92 -3.60 -15.26
C ILE A 103 -16.17 -4.70 -14.21
N GLY A 104 -15.63 -4.52 -13.01
CA GLY A 104 -15.95 -5.37 -11.87
C GLY A 104 -17.40 -5.18 -11.39
N ALA A 105 -17.99 -6.25 -10.83
CA ALA A 105 -19.35 -6.23 -10.28
C ALA A 105 -19.52 -5.24 -9.10
N ASP A 106 -18.44 -4.88 -8.42
CA ASP A 106 -18.39 -3.87 -7.37
C ASP A 106 -18.75 -2.45 -7.87
N HIS A 107 -18.50 -2.16 -9.16
CA HIS A 107 -18.87 -0.88 -9.74
C HIS A 107 -20.35 -0.76 -10.09
N LEU A 108 -21.07 -1.89 -10.20
CA LEU A 108 -22.44 -1.94 -10.73
C LEU A 108 -23.42 -1.05 -9.95
N ALA A 109 -23.29 -1.00 -8.62
CA ALA A 109 -24.17 -0.20 -7.74
C ALA A 109 -23.96 1.32 -7.85
N THR A 110 -22.90 1.76 -8.53
CA THR A 110 -22.55 3.19 -8.71
C THR A 110 -22.45 3.59 -10.17
N LEU A 111 -22.68 2.66 -11.09
CA LEU A 111 -22.43 2.86 -12.52
C LEU A 111 -23.28 4.00 -13.10
N ASP A 112 -24.51 4.13 -12.64
CA ASP A 112 -25.45 5.21 -12.98
C ASP A 112 -24.97 6.60 -12.53
N LYS A 113 -24.04 6.66 -11.58
CA LYS A 113 -23.44 7.90 -11.06
C LYS A 113 -22.14 8.28 -11.77
N TRP A 114 -21.68 7.48 -12.74
CA TRP A 114 -20.43 7.78 -13.45
C TRP A 114 -20.60 9.03 -14.30
N HIS A 115 -19.56 9.86 -14.35
CA HIS A 115 -19.55 11.06 -15.18
C HIS A 115 -19.77 10.68 -16.66
N GLY A 116 -20.80 11.26 -17.27
CA GLY A 116 -21.18 10.95 -18.65
C GLY A 116 -21.85 9.58 -18.83
N TYR A 117 -22.41 8.96 -17.78
CA TYR A 117 -23.02 7.63 -17.86
C TYR A 117 -24.05 7.49 -19.00
N GLU A 118 -24.95 8.46 -19.17
CA GLU A 118 -25.97 8.40 -20.23
C GLU A 118 -25.38 8.38 -21.64
N GLU A 119 -24.24 9.04 -21.85
CA GLU A 119 -23.51 8.94 -23.11
C GLU A 119 -22.77 7.59 -23.19
N LEU A 120 -22.09 7.21 -22.11
CA LEU A 120 -21.30 5.99 -22.00
C LEU A 120 -22.13 4.75 -22.33
N ARG A 121 -23.33 4.60 -21.76
CA ARG A 121 -24.23 3.46 -21.99
C ARG A 121 -24.71 3.31 -23.44
N ASN A 122 -24.64 4.38 -24.23
CA ASN A 122 -24.99 4.35 -25.66
C ASN A 122 -23.78 4.04 -26.54
N LEU A 123 -22.57 4.26 -26.02
CA LEU A 123 -21.31 4.01 -26.72
C LEU A 123 -20.78 2.59 -26.51
N VAL A 124 -21.06 1.97 -25.36
CA VAL A 124 -20.44 0.68 -25.00
C VAL A 124 -21.46 -0.38 -24.58
N GLN A 125 -21.09 -1.64 -24.79
CA GLN A 125 -21.72 -2.80 -24.19
C GLN A 125 -20.98 -3.16 -22.90
N PHE A 126 -21.62 -3.01 -21.76
CA PHE A 126 -21.02 -3.38 -20.48
C PHE A 126 -20.87 -4.90 -20.34
N VAL A 127 -19.69 -5.33 -19.88
CA VAL A 127 -19.36 -6.70 -19.53
C VAL A 127 -18.95 -6.73 -18.06
N ILE A 128 -19.70 -7.44 -17.24
CA ILE A 128 -19.52 -7.43 -15.79
C ILE A 128 -18.71 -8.64 -15.36
N ALA A 129 -17.51 -8.39 -14.83
CA ALA A 129 -16.68 -9.40 -14.19
C ALA A 129 -17.16 -9.63 -12.74
N LYS A 130 -17.72 -10.81 -12.50
CA LYS A 130 -18.29 -11.22 -11.23
C LYS A 130 -17.26 -11.98 -10.41
N ARG A 131 -16.93 -11.49 -9.20
CA ARG A 131 -16.09 -12.18 -8.21
C ARG A 131 -16.88 -12.78 -7.05
N ASN A 132 -18.04 -12.17 -6.73
CA ASN A 132 -18.86 -12.50 -5.55
C ASN A 132 -20.26 -12.98 -5.97
N HIS A 133 -21.12 -13.41 -5.04
CA HIS A 133 -22.53 -13.76 -5.28
C HIS A 133 -23.46 -12.58 -5.68
N ILE A 134 -22.92 -11.48 -6.22
CA ILE A 134 -23.72 -10.32 -6.66
C ILE A 134 -24.65 -10.74 -7.81
N GLU A 135 -25.95 -10.46 -7.67
CA GLU A 135 -26.90 -10.64 -8.77
C GLU A 135 -26.63 -9.61 -9.86
N ILE A 136 -26.30 -10.10 -11.05
CA ILE A 136 -26.13 -9.24 -12.22
C ILE A 136 -27.44 -9.25 -13.03
N PRO A 137 -27.97 -8.08 -13.41
CA PRO A 137 -29.15 -7.97 -14.27
C PRO A 137 -29.04 -8.84 -15.52
N GLN A 138 -30.16 -9.43 -15.95
CA GLN A 138 -30.18 -10.37 -17.09
C GLN A 138 -29.77 -9.72 -18.43
N ASN A 139 -29.91 -8.40 -18.54
CA ASN A 139 -29.58 -7.63 -19.74
C ASN A 139 -28.07 -7.33 -19.89
N LEU A 140 -27.23 -7.74 -18.93
CA LEU A 140 -25.78 -7.52 -18.98
C LEU A 140 -25.03 -8.83 -19.24
N GLN A 141 -23.97 -8.76 -20.05
CA GLN A 141 -23.08 -9.89 -20.27
C GLN A 141 -22.18 -10.11 -19.05
N LYS A 142 -22.00 -11.36 -18.64
CA LYS A 142 -21.34 -11.74 -17.38
C LYS A 142 -20.07 -12.55 -17.65
N MET A 143 -19.09 -12.40 -16.77
CA MET A 143 -17.89 -13.24 -16.70
C MET A 143 -17.70 -13.71 -15.26
N ASP A 144 -17.75 -15.02 -15.03
CA ASP A 144 -17.55 -15.62 -13.70
C ASP A 144 -16.05 -15.81 -13.39
N VAL A 145 -15.54 -14.96 -12.51
CA VAL A 145 -14.15 -14.97 -12.04
C VAL A 145 -14.09 -15.79 -10.74
N HIS A 146 -13.34 -16.89 -10.76
CA HIS A 146 -13.29 -17.85 -9.65
C HIS A 146 -12.16 -17.59 -8.65
N VAL A 147 -11.53 -16.43 -8.70
CA VAL A 147 -10.44 -16.04 -7.81
C VAL A 147 -10.94 -15.01 -6.80
N ASP A 148 -10.98 -15.41 -5.53
CA ASP A 148 -11.46 -14.58 -4.41
C ASP A 148 -10.29 -13.82 -3.74
N VAL A 149 -9.62 -13.00 -4.55
CA VAL A 149 -8.61 -12.05 -4.06
C VAL A 149 -8.88 -10.64 -4.59
N SER A 150 -8.60 -9.66 -3.75
CA SER A 150 -8.57 -8.25 -4.10
C SER A 150 -7.16 -7.69 -3.93
N SER A 151 -6.82 -6.68 -4.72
CA SER A 151 -5.60 -5.91 -4.53
C SER A 151 -5.45 -5.39 -3.09
N SER A 152 -6.56 -5.04 -2.42
CA SER A 152 -6.54 -4.58 -1.03
C SER A 152 -6.04 -5.65 -0.06
N GLN A 153 -6.42 -6.92 -0.25
CA GLN A 153 -5.90 -8.02 0.56
C GLN A 153 -4.40 -8.21 0.35
N ILE A 154 -3.94 -8.13 -0.91
CA ILE A 154 -2.53 -8.30 -1.26
C ILE A 154 -1.66 -7.20 -0.64
N ARG A 155 -2.11 -5.93 -0.67
CA ARG A 155 -1.41 -4.85 0.03
C ARG A 155 -1.22 -5.13 1.53
N HIS A 156 -2.16 -5.86 2.13
CA HIS A 156 -2.11 -6.31 3.53
C HIS A 156 -1.50 -7.71 3.72
N GLN A 157 -0.72 -8.20 2.74
CA GLN A 157 0.00 -9.47 2.79
C GLN A 157 -0.93 -10.71 2.90
N LYS A 158 -2.16 -10.62 2.37
CA LYS A 158 -3.11 -11.74 2.28
C LYS A 158 -3.36 -12.13 0.83
N GLY A 159 -3.47 -13.43 0.54
CA GLY A 159 -3.70 -13.94 -0.82
C GLY A 159 -2.50 -13.77 -1.76
N LEU A 160 -1.28 -13.90 -1.24
CA LEU A 160 -0.03 -13.74 -2.01
C LEU A 160 0.25 -14.90 -2.97
N ASP A 161 -0.40 -16.04 -2.75
CA ASP A 161 -0.48 -17.16 -3.67
C ASP A 161 -1.24 -16.81 -4.97
N GLU A 162 -2.12 -15.82 -4.92
CA GLU A 162 -2.90 -15.33 -6.06
C GLU A 162 -2.20 -14.21 -6.86
N LEU A 163 -0.87 -14.11 -6.72
CA LEU A 163 -0.01 -13.23 -7.52
C LEU A 163 0.60 -13.98 -8.70
N PRO A 164 0.66 -13.37 -9.90
CA PRO A 164 1.41 -13.91 -11.02
C PRO A 164 2.88 -14.10 -10.64
N SER A 165 3.42 -15.28 -10.94
CA SER A 165 4.77 -15.70 -10.57
C SER A 165 5.86 -14.73 -11.01
N GLU A 166 5.68 -14.10 -12.16
CA GLU A 166 6.63 -13.22 -12.84
C GLU A 166 6.95 -11.97 -12.02
N ILE A 167 5.95 -11.43 -11.35
CA ILE A 167 6.04 -10.15 -10.61
C ILE A 167 5.79 -10.31 -9.11
N LYS A 168 5.61 -11.54 -8.64
CA LYS A 168 5.21 -11.86 -7.26
C LYS A 168 6.17 -11.28 -6.24
N ASP A 169 7.47 -11.54 -6.40
CA ASP A 169 8.49 -11.09 -5.45
C ASP A 169 8.62 -9.57 -5.45
N GLU A 170 8.54 -8.92 -6.62
CA GLU A 170 8.59 -7.45 -6.72
C GLU A 170 7.40 -6.81 -6.00
N ILE A 171 6.19 -7.33 -6.20
CA ILE A 171 4.98 -6.85 -5.50
C ILE A 171 5.14 -7.03 -3.99
N ILE A 172 5.53 -8.23 -3.54
CA ILE A 172 5.66 -8.52 -2.11
C ILE A 172 6.65 -7.55 -1.47
N ASN A 173 7.84 -7.42 -2.06
CA ASN A 173 8.90 -6.54 -1.55
C ASN A 173 8.45 -5.07 -1.53
N PHE A 174 7.75 -4.60 -2.57
CA PHE A 174 7.25 -3.23 -2.64
C PHE A 174 6.28 -2.90 -1.49
N TYR A 175 5.25 -3.73 -1.28
CA TYR A 175 4.25 -3.48 -0.23
C TYR A 175 4.76 -3.77 1.18
N GLN A 176 5.70 -4.70 1.35
CA GLN A 176 6.40 -4.87 2.63
C GLN A 176 7.22 -3.62 2.96
N GLY A 177 7.94 -3.06 1.97
CA GLY A 177 8.69 -1.82 2.12
C GLY A 177 7.82 -0.63 2.53
N LEU A 178 6.64 -0.46 1.91
CA LEU A 178 5.68 0.57 2.31
C LEU A 178 5.18 0.37 3.74
N LYS A 179 4.80 -0.86 4.11
CA LYS A 179 4.32 -1.16 5.46
C LYS A 179 5.39 -0.88 6.53
N MET A 180 6.67 -1.10 6.21
CA MET A 180 7.78 -0.73 7.09
C MET A 180 7.91 0.79 7.26
N GLN A 181 7.58 1.57 6.24
CA GLN A 181 7.59 3.05 6.28
C GLN A 181 6.34 3.66 6.95
N GLU A 182 5.18 2.97 6.87
CA GLU A 182 3.89 3.45 7.37
C GLU A 182 3.58 3.08 8.83
N ARG A 183 4.47 2.37 9.53
CA ARG A 183 4.23 2.02 10.94
C ARG A 183 4.00 3.29 11.76
N SER A 184 2.87 3.35 12.44
CA SER A 184 2.56 4.48 13.32
C SER A 184 3.63 4.62 14.40
N MET A 185 3.85 5.85 14.88
CA MET A 185 4.76 6.10 16.00
C MET A 185 4.45 5.20 17.20
N GLN A 186 3.16 4.97 17.46
CA GLN A 186 2.70 4.07 18.51
C GLN A 186 3.15 2.63 18.27
N GLU A 187 2.90 2.03 17.10
CA GLU A 187 3.32 0.64 16.81
C GLU A 187 4.85 0.45 16.89
N ARG A 188 5.61 1.48 16.49
CA ARG A 188 7.08 1.48 16.57
C ARG A 188 7.55 1.49 18.02
N THR A 189 7.04 2.42 18.83
CA THR A 189 7.35 2.49 20.27
C THR A 189 6.89 1.24 21.03
N GLU A 190 5.71 0.69 20.74
CA GLU A 190 5.23 -0.57 21.33
C GLU A 190 6.16 -1.76 21.03
N SER A 191 6.73 -1.83 19.83
CA SER A 191 7.69 -2.87 19.50
C SER A 191 9.01 -2.71 20.25
N ILE A 192 9.48 -1.47 20.43
CA ILE A 192 10.65 -1.18 21.27
C ILE A 192 10.37 -1.62 22.71
N VAL A 193 9.24 -1.21 23.29
CA VAL A 193 8.83 -1.60 24.66
C VAL A 193 8.75 -3.11 24.79
N LYS A 194 8.19 -3.82 23.80
CA LYS A 194 8.09 -5.28 23.83
C LYS A 194 9.46 -5.97 23.89
N VAL A 195 10.44 -5.50 23.11
CA VAL A 195 11.81 -6.04 23.15
C VAL A 195 12.44 -5.75 24.52
N LEU A 196 12.30 -4.52 25.02
CA LEU A 196 12.82 -4.10 26.33
C LEU A 196 12.24 -4.95 27.47
N ASP A 197 10.93 -5.15 27.50
CA ASP A 197 10.22 -5.94 28.51
C ASP A 197 10.62 -7.43 28.44
N ALA A 198 10.65 -8.01 27.23
CA ALA A 198 11.05 -9.39 27.03
C ALA A 198 12.48 -9.69 27.51
N LYS A 199 13.36 -8.69 27.44
CA LYS A 199 14.76 -8.77 27.89
C LYS A 199 14.97 -8.27 29.32
N LYS A 200 13.89 -8.00 30.07
CA LYS A 200 13.89 -7.63 31.50
C LYS A 200 14.49 -6.25 31.81
N ALA A 201 14.30 -5.28 30.91
CA ALA A 201 14.50 -3.88 31.27
C ALA A 201 13.42 -3.44 32.27
N GLU A 202 13.75 -2.50 33.15
CA GLU A 202 12.85 -2.03 34.21
C GLU A 202 12.35 -0.61 33.92
N GLU A 203 11.23 -0.21 34.53
CA GLU A 203 10.69 1.15 34.47
C GLU A 203 10.59 1.74 33.05
N ILE A 204 10.14 0.95 32.08
CA ILE A 204 10.05 1.38 30.68
C ILE A 204 8.98 2.48 30.54
N GLN A 205 9.35 3.64 30.01
CA GLN A 205 8.46 4.78 29.78
C GLN A 205 8.59 5.27 28.34
N VAL A 206 7.47 5.69 27.75
CA VAL A 206 7.40 6.26 26.41
C VAL A 206 6.87 7.69 26.50
N PHE A 207 7.58 8.62 25.88
CA PHE A 207 7.21 10.02 25.78
C PHE A 207 6.94 10.37 24.33
N ASP A 208 5.68 10.63 23.99
CA ASP A 208 5.30 11.20 22.68
C ASP A 208 5.66 12.69 22.64
N MET A 209 6.53 13.09 21.72
CA MET A 209 7.01 14.46 21.54
C MET A 209 6.50 15.08 20.23
N SER A 210 5.57 14.43 19.53
CA SER A 210 5.10 14.84 18.20
C SER A 210 4.42 16.21 18.14
N GLY A 211 3.97 16.74 19.29
CA GLY A 211 3.40 18.08 19.45
C GLY A 211 4.36 19.12 20.04
N ASP A 212 5.57 18.75 20.41
CA ASP A 212 6.51 19.56 21.19
C ASP A 212 7.64 20.13 20.32
N ASP A 213 8.28 21.22 20.78
CA ASP A 213 9.48 21.74 20.11
C ASP A 213 10.71 20.93 20.57
N TYR A 214 10.75 19.67 20.14
CA TYR A 214 11.83 18.74 20.41
C TYR A 214 12.28 18.07 19.11
N PHE A 215 13.56 17.71 19.03
CA PHE A 215 14.18 17.31 17.76
C PHE A 215 13.81 15.88 17.32
N VAL A 216 13.20 15.08 18.20
CA VAL A 216 12.62 13.77 17.87
C VAL A 216 11.14 13.72 18.26
N LYS A 217 10.39 12.80 17.64
CA LYS A 217 8.94 12.65 17.84
C LYS A 217 8.57 11.72 18.98
N ALA A 218 9.47 10.84 19.42
CA ALA A 218 9.27 10.06 20.63
C ALA A 218 10.59 9.77 21.36
N VAL A 219 10.49 9.57 22.67
CA VAL A 219 11.61 9.14 23.52
C VAL A 219 11.16 7.93 24.34
N VAL A 220 11.92 6.84 24.29
CA VAL A 220 11.72 5.66 25.12
C VAL A 220 12.84 5.61 26.16
N ILE A 221 12.50 5.46 27.44
CA ILE A 221 13.47 5.41 28.54
C ILE A 221 13.27 4.11 29.30
N ALA A 222 14.35 3.36 29.55
CA ALA A 222 14.33 2.14 30.34
C ALA A 222 15.53 2.04 31.28
N THR A 223 15.31 1.44 32.44
CA THR A 223 16.35 1.13 33.42
C THR A 223 16.97 -0.23 33.11
N THR A 224 18.29 -0.31 33.19
CA THR A 224 19.07 -1.53 32.98
C THR A 224 19.58 -2.07 34.31
N LEU A 225 19.87 -3.37 34.36
CA LEU A 225 20.38 -4.05 35.56
C LEU A 225 21.89 -3.86 35.77
N GLY A 226 22.56 -3.14 34.88
CA GLY A 226 24.00 -2.91 34.88
C GLY A 226 24.58 -2.85 33.47
N GLU A 227 25.85 -2.47 33.37
CA GLU A 227 26.54 -2.19 32.11
C GLU A 227 26.44 -3.33 31.08
N ARG A 228 26.74 -4.57 31.48
CA ARG A 228 26.67 -5.73 30.57
C ARG A 228 25.24 -5.98 30.07
N HIS A 229 24.25 -5.75 30.91
CA HIS A 229 22.85 -5.89 30.51
C HIS A 229 22.47 -4.78 29.53
N ALA A 230 22.90 -3.53 29.76
CA ALA A 230 22.67 -2.43 28.83
C ALA A 230 23.23 -2.71 27.43
N TYR A 231 24.48 -3.19 27.33
CA TYR A 231 25.08 -3.55 26.04
C TYR A 231 24.35 -4.70 25.33
N SER A 232 24.00 -5.77 26.06
CA SER A 232 23.22 -6.88 25.48
C SER A 232 21.89 -6.39 24.94
N LEU A 233 21.18 -5.56 25.73
CA LEU A 233 19.88 -5.03 25.38
C LEU A 233 19.92 -4.13 24.14
N ALA A 234 20.98 -3.33 23.99
CA ALA A 234 21.19 -2.51 22.81
C ALA A 234 21.40 -3.37 21.54
N GLU A 235 22.10 -4.49 21.64
CA GLU A 235 22.27 -5.41 20.51
C GLU A 235 20.97 -6.18 20.22
N ASP A 236 20.25 -6.66 21.24
CA ASP A 236 18.93 -7.29 21.10
C ASP A 236 17.94 -6.36 20.37
N LEU A 237 17.92 -5.07 20.72
CA LEU A 237 17.12 -4.05 20.02
C LEU A 237 17.49 -3.93 18.55
N LYS A 238 18.79 -3.93 18.21
CA LYS A 238 19.24 -3.87 16.81
C LYS A 238 18.82 -5.12 16.05
N GLU A 239 18.98 -6.30 16.63
CA GLU A 239 18.67 -7.57 15.98
C GLU A 239 17.16 -7.75 15.76
N GLU A 240 16.34 -7.45 16.77
CA GLU A 240 14.90 -7.70 16.72
C GLU A 240 14.11 -6.61 15.98
N LEU A 241 14.59 -5.36 15.96
CA LEU A 241 13.90 -4.25 15.28
C LEU A 241 14.32 -4.04 13.82
N LYS A 242 15.51 -4.51 13.42
CA LYS A 242 15.96 -4.47 12.01
C LYS A 242 14.98 -5.15 11.02
N PRO A 243 14.45 -6.37 11.27
CA PRO A 243 13.46 -6.97 10.36
C PRO A 243 12.13 -6.23 10.33
N LEU A 244 11.85 -5.38 11.33
CA LEU A 244 10.66 -4.51 11.36
C LEU A 244 10.87 -3.17 10.64
N GLY A 245 12.06 -2.96 10.07
CA GLY A 245 12.41 -1.78 9.28
C GLY A 245 13.02 -0.63 10.04
N GLU A 246 13.28 -0.79 11.34
CA GLU A 246 13.98 0.24 12.11
C GLU A 246 15.43 0.33 11.69
N ARG A 247 15.93 1.57 11.61
CA ARG A 247 17.33 1.88 11.29
C ARG A 247 17.92 2.69 12.42
N PHE A 248 19.04 2.22 12.96
CA PHE A 248 19.80 2.93 13.98
C PHE A 248 20.84 3.83 13.30
N ILE A 249 20.63 5.14 13.37
CA ILE A 249 21.51 6.18 12.82
C ILE A 249 22.78 6.28 13.65
N GLY A 250 22.64 6.21 14.97
CA GLY A 250 23.74 6.32 15.92
C GLY A 250 23.47 5.53 17.19
N THR A 251 24.56 5.13 17.85
CA THR A 251 24.51 4.58 19.21
C THR A 251 25.72 5.09 19.96
N GLU A 252 25.49 5.76 21.07
CA GLU A 252 26.55 6.17 21.99
C GLU A 252 26.39 5.42 23.31
N SER A 253 27.52 5.02 23.89
CA SER A 253 27.54 4.20 25.10
C SER A 253 28.55 4.71 26.11
N SER A 254 28.19 4.56 27.37
CA SER A 254 28.95 4.87 28.58
C SER A 254 28.68 3.78 29.62
N PRO A 255 29.49 3.61 30.68
CA PRO A 255 29.22 2.60 31.71
C PRO A 255 27.83 2.72 32.37
N ASP A 256 27.30 3.95 32.44
CA ASP A 256 26.06 4.28 33.13
C ASP A 256 24.85 4.47 32.20
N TRP A 257 25.05 4.60 30.90
CA TRP A 257 23.97 4.88 29.96
C TRP A 257 24.32 4.49 28.51
N ILE A 258 23.30 4.15 27.74
CA ILE A 258 23.36 4.01 26.28
C ILE A 258 22.23 4.83 25.68
N VAL A 259 22.51 5.57 24.61
CA VAL A 259 21.48 6.23 23.80
C VAL A 259 21.54 5.69 22.38
N MET A 260 20.37 5.35 21.84
CA MET A 260 20.22 4.83 20.48
C MET A 260 19.29 5.74 19.70
N ASP A 261 19.74 6.18 18.53
CA ASP A 261 19.03 7.14 17.67
C ASP A 261 18.48 6.44 16.42
N LEU A 262 17.17 6.51 16.23
CA LEU A 262 16.44 6.00 15.06
C LEU A 262 16.03 7.13 14.09
N GLY A 263 16.43 8.38 14.36
CA GLY A 263 16.12 9.59 13.60
C GLY A 263 14.91 10.35 14.14
N ASP A 264 13.80 9.64 14.38
CA ASP A 264 12.58 10.22 14.95
C ASP A 264 12.17 9.64 16.31
N ILE A 265 12.93 8.63 16.79
CA ILE A 265 12.80 8.03 18.12
C ILE A 265 14.19 7.97 18.77
N LEU A 266 14.28 8.40 20.03
CA LEU A 266 15.44 8.12 20.89
C LEU A 266 15.13 7.04 21.91
N ILE A 267 16.06 6.12 22.13
CA ILE A 267 15.98 5.11 23.19
C ILE A 267 17.12 5.36 24.19
N HIS A 268 16.78 5.62 25.44
CA HIS A 268 17.71 5.74 26.55
C HIS A 268 17.67 4.49 27.44
N LEU A 269 18.81 3.81 27.54
CA LEU A 269 19.03 2.72 28.47
C LEU A 269 19.91 3.26 29.60
N LEU A 270 19.39 3.35 30.82
CA LEU A 270 20.05 4.05 31.93
C LEU A 270 20.34 3.09 33.09
N SER A 271 21.44 3.30 33.80
CA SER A 271 21.64 2.69 35.11
C SER A 271 20.68 3.33 36.13
N PRO A 272 20.26 2.62 37.20
CA PRO A 272 19.36 3.19 38.21
C PRO A 272 19.92 4.47 38.84
N ALA A 273 21.22 4.51 39.10
CA ALA A 273 21.90 5.67 39.68
C ALA A 273 21.91 6.87 38.72
N TYR A 274 22.16 6.63 37.43
CA TYR A 274 22.18 7.69 36.42
C TYR A 274 20.78 8.25 36.17
N ARG A 275 19.78 7.37 36.05
CA ARG A 275 18.37 7.75 35.89
C ARG A 275 17.89 8.65 37.03
N ALA A 276 18.15 8.24 38.28
CA ALA A 276 17.78 9.03 39.46
C ALA A 276 18.50 10.39 39.52
N LYS A 277 19.77 10.46 39.08
CA LYS A 277 20.56 11.69 39.11
C LYS A 277 20.12 12.73 38.09
N TYR A 278 19.84 12.30 36.85
CA TYR A 278 19.60 13.22 35.74
C TYR A 278 18.11 13.43 35.41
N ASN A 279 17.24 12.49 35.81
CA ASN A 279 15.77 12.59 35.71
C ASN A 279 15.29 13.20 34.38
N ILE A 280 15.67 12.53 33.27
CA ILE A 280 15.37 12.99 31.91
C ILE A 280 13.86 13.14 31.71
N GLU A 281 13.07 12.31 32.38
CA GLU A 281 11.61 12.32 32.38
C GLU A 281 11.04 13.67 32.80
N GLU A 282 11.56 14.27 33.87
CA GLU A 282 11.09 15.58 34.35
C GLU A 282 11.39 16.69 33.34
N PHE A 283 12.55 16.61 32.67
CA PHE A 283 12.89 17.53 31.58
C PHE A 283 11.91 17.40 30.41
N LEU A 284 11.64 16.18 29.95
CA LEU A 284 10.68 15.93 28.85
C LEU A 284 9.26 16.38 29.20
N GLN A 285 8.83 16.19 30.45
CA GLN A 285 7.52 16.65 30.93
C GLN A 285 7.42 18.17 31.02
N LYS A 286 8.50 18.87 31.39
CA LYS A 286 8.54 20.35 31.40
C LYS A 286 8.41 20.93 30.00
N LEU A 287 9.03 20.30 28.99
CA LEU A 287 8.89 20.72 27.60
C LEU A 287 7.44 20.66 27.14
N LYS A 288 6.72 19.58 27.48
CA LYS A 288 5.29 19.41 27.19
C LYS A 288 4.41 20.50 27.79
N THR A 289 4.68 20.86 29.05
CA THR A 289 3.84 21.80 29.80
C THR A 289 4.10 23.27 29.44
N SER A 290 5.27 23.61 28.92
CA SER A 290 5.64 24.98 28.52
C SER A 290 4.85 25.55 27.32
N LYS A 291 4.05 24.71 26.63
CA LYS A 291 3.19 25.11 25.49
C LYS A 291 1.75 25.47 25.89
N GLU A 292 1.31 25.16 27.10
CA GLU A 292 -0.06 25.44 27.58
C GLU A 292 -0.19 26.79 28.31
N SER A 293 0.89 27.58 28.39
CA SER A 293 0.96 28.87 29.08
C SER A 293 1.24 30.05 28.16
#